data_AF-A0A1G1TIA8-F1
#
_entry.id   AF-A0A1G1TIA8-F1
#
_cell.length_a   1.000
_cell.length_b   1.000
_cell.length_c   1.000
_cell.angle_alpha   90.00
_cell.angle_beta   90.00
_cell.angle_gamma   90.00
#
_symmetry.space_group_name_H-M   'P 1'
#
loop_
_entity.id
_entity.type
_entity.pdbx_description
1 polymer ?
#
loop_
_entity_poly.entity_id
_entity_poly.type
_entity_poly.pdbx_seq_one_letter_code
_entity_poly.pdbx_strand_id
1 'polypeptide(L)'
;MEDPQSYIESGILEQYALGLLTPAERAAVDAEAARHPLVAEELAAGQRALEYYAEAHSRELPAAMRDRVLNKVLAQIAPAAAPVDVPVVATTGAPAPSTSLRADVDALARPQAPPSPGCAP
;
A
#
# COMPACT_ATOMS: atom_id res chain seq x y z
N MET A 1 -34.78 12.73 9.11
CA MET A 1 -33.67 11.76 9.19
C MET A 1 -34.09 10.62 8.28
N GLU A 2 -33.46 10.50 7.12
CA GLU A 2 -33.77 9.44 6.17
C GLU A 2 -33.36 8.08 6.74
N ASP A 3 -34.19 7.07 6.47
CA ASP A 3 -33.93 5.68 6.80
C ASP A 3 -32.78 5.18 5.93
N PRO A 4 -31.67 4.64 6.50
CA PRO A 4 -30.54 4.14 5.72
C PRO A 4 -30.94 3.09 4.67
N GLN A 5 -32.03 2.34 4.88
CA GLN A 5 -32.55 1.41 3.88
C GLN A 5 -33.06 2.12 2.62
N SER A 6 -33.84 3.18 2.77
CA SER A 6 -34.32 3.97 1.63
C SER A 6 -33.18 4.62 0.84
N TYR A 7 -32.06 4.95 1.52
CA TYR A 7 -30.86 5.46 0.86
C TYR A 7 -30.18 4.38 0.01
N ILE A 8 -30.06 3.16 0.53
CA ILE A 8 -29.53 2.00 -0.20
C ILE A 8 -30.39 1.69 -1.43
N GLU A 9 -31.71 1.67 -1.28
CA GLU A 9 -32.65 1.37 -2.37
C GLU A 9 -32.73 2.47 -3.44
N SER A 10 -32.16 3.66 -3.19
CA SER A 10 -32.22 4.79 -4.12
C SER A 10 -31.38 4.60 -5.40
N GLY A 11 -30.43 3.66 -5.40
CA GLY A 11 -29.51 3.45 -6.51
C GLY A 11 -28.28 4.37 -6.52
N ILE A 12 -28.10 5.20 -5.48
CA ILE A 12 -26.99 6.18 -5.42
C ILE A 12 -25.63 5.52 -5.18
N LEU A 13 -25.60 4.39 -4.46
CA LEU A 13 -24.37 3.67 -4.14
C LEU A 13 -23.78 2.98 -5.37
N GLU A 14 -24.62 2.48 -6.27
CA GLU A 14 -24.24 1.92 -7.55
C GLU A 14 -23.66 2.99 -8.47
N GLN A 15 -24.29 4.17 -8.52
CA GLN A 15 -23.78 5.31 -9.28
C GLN A 15 -22.43 5.80 -8.72
N TYR A 16 -22.27 5.78 -7.39
CA TYR A 16 -20.98 6.05 -6.75
C TYR A 16 -19.92 5.04 -7.20
N ALA A 17 -20.22 3.74 -7.09
CA ALA A 17 -19.28 2.67 -7.42
C ALA A 17 -18.85 2.70 -8.90
N LEU A 18 -19.76 3.09 -9.79
CA LEU A 18 -19.49 3.29 -11.22
C LEU A 18 -18.82 4.63 -11.56
N GLY A 19 -18.61 5.51 -10.58
CA GLY A 19 -17.96 6.81 -10.77
C GLY A 19 -18.82 7.85 -11.50
N LEU A 20 -20.14 7.69 -11.51
CA LEU A 20 -21.09 8.53 -12.27
C LEU A 20 -21.50 9.83 -11.54
N LEU A 21 -21.20 9.92 -10.24
CA LEU A 21 -21.60 11.05 -9.41
C LEU A 21 -20.77 12.31 -9.68
N THR A 22 -21.33 13.46 -9.31
CA THR A 22 -20.56 14.70 -9.17
C THR A 22 -19.68 14.67 -7.92
N PRO A 23 -18.67 15.57 -7.79
CA PRO A 23 -17.85 15.63 -6.58
C PRO A 23 -18.64 15.91 -5.30
N ALA A 24 -19.70 16.72 -5.38
CA ALA A 24 -20.55 17.05 -4.24
C ALA A 24 -21.38 15.84 -3.79
N GLU A 25 -21.96 15.09 -4.72
CA GLU A 25 -22.71 13.87 -4.42
C GLU A 25 -21.81 12.78 -3.85
N ARG A 26 -20.59 12.61 -4.37
CA ARG A 26 -19.61 11.69 -3.77
C ARG A 26 -19.33 12.03 -2.31
N ALA A 27 -19.08 13.30 -2.01
CA ALA A 27 -18.83 13.74 -0.64
C ALA A 27 -20.03 13.49 0.28
N ALA A 28 -21.26 13.58 -0.25
CA ALA A 28 -22.47 13.24 0.50
C ALA A 28 -22.56 11.74 0.77
N VAL A 29 -22.26 10.87 -0.20
CA VAL A 29 -22.18 9.42 0.00
C VAL A 29 -21.12 9.06 1.03
N ASP A 30 -19.94 9.67 0.95
CA ASP A 30 -18.83 9.44 1.89
C ASP A 30 -19.25 9.80 3.33
N ALA A 31 -19.93 10.94 3.50
CA ALA A 31 -20.45 11.36 4.80
C ALA A 31 -21.53 10.41 5.33
N GLU A 32 -22.42 9.92 4.46
CA GLU A 32 -23.49 9.00 4.84
C GLU A 32 -22.94 7.61 5.21
N ALA A 33 -21.95 7.10 4.47
CA ALA A 33 -21.23 5.87 4.78
C ALA A 33 -20.44 5.97 6.10
N ALA A 34 -19.85 7.14 6.40
CA ALA A 34 -19.17 7.37 7.68
C ALA A 34 -20.16 7.41 8.87
N ARG A 35 -21.40 7.83 8.62
CA ARG A 35 -22.44 7.95 9.64
C ARG A 35 -23.20 6.65 9.89
N HIS A 36 -23.37 5.82 8.87
CA HIS A 36 -24.13 4.57 8.94
C HIS A 36 -23.32 3.37 8.44
N PRO A 37 -22.97 2.42 9.34
CA PRO A 37 -22.24 1.22 8.98
C PRO A 37 -22.92 0.40 7.87
N LEU A 38 -24.25 0.33 7.88
CA LEU A 38 -25.02 -0.41 6.88
C LEU A 38 -24.82 0.14 5.45
N VAL A 39 -24.75 1.47 5.30
CA VAL A 39 -24.47 2.12 4.00
C VAL A 39 -23.04 1.80 3.54
N ALA A 40 -22.07 1.82 4.46
CA ALA A 40 -20.69 1.45 4.15
C ALA A 40 -20.55 -0.03 3.75
N GLU A 41 -21.28 -0.94 4.42
CA GLU A 41 -21.30 -2.37 4.11
C GLU A 41 -21.84 -2.65 2.71
N GLU A 42 -22.98 -2.05 2.35
CA GLU A 42 -23.58 -2.18 1.02
C GLU A 42 -22.69 -1.56 -0.07
N LEU A 43 -22.13 -0.38 0.17
CA LEU A 43 -21.20 0.25 -0.76
C LEU A 43 -19.98 -0.66 -1.02
N ALA A 44 -19.39 -1.22 0.03
CA ALA A 44 -18.27 -2.15 -0.09
C ALA A 44 -18.66 -3.46 -0.79
N ALA A 45 -19.89 -3.95 -0.59
CA ALA A 45 -20.39 -5.13 -1.30
C ALA A 45 -20.51 -4.86 -2.81
N GLY A 46 -21.04 -3.71 -3.22
CA GLY A 46 -21.10 -3.30 -4.61
C GLY A 46 -19.72 -3.15 -5.25
N GLN A 47 -18.76 -2.55 -4.54
CA GLN A 47 -17.37 -2.42 -5.02
C GLN A 47 -16.69 -3.77 -5.21
N ARG A 48 -16.84 -4.71 -4.26
CA ARG A 48 -16.32 -6.08 -4.40
C ARG A 48 -16.91 -6.80 -5.60
N ALA A 49 -18.21 -6.61 -5.88
CA ALA A 49 -18.83 -7.19 -7.08
C ALA A 49 -18.19 -6.67 -8.37
N LEU A 50 -17.87 -5.37 -8.43
CA LEU A 50 -17.13 -4.78 -9.55
C LEU A 50 -15.68 -5.29 -9.63
N GLU A 51 -15.01 -5.51 -8.50
CA GLU A 51 -13.67 -6.12 -8.46
C GLU A 51 -13.68 -7.53 -9.07
N TYR A 52 -14.63 -8.38 -8.66
CA TYR A 52 -14.80 -9.72 -9.25
C TYR A 52 -15.06 -9.66 -10.76
N TYR A 53 -15.91 -8.73 -11.19
CA TYR A 53 -16.16 -8.51 -12.62
C TYR A 53 -14.88 -8.10 -13.35
N ALA A 54 -14.12 -7.14 -12.81
CA ALA A 54 -12.88 -6.67 -13.40
C ALA A 54 -11.83 -7.78 -13.49
N GLU A 55 -11.71 -8.62 -12.47
CA GLU A 55 -10.81 -9.78 -12.46
C GLU A 55 -11.20 -10.81 -13.54
N ALA A 56 -12.48 -11.19 -13.60
CA ALA A 56 -13.00 -12.13 -14.58
C ALA A 56 -12.84 -11.65 -16.04
N HIS A 57 -12.79 -10.33 -16.24
CA HIS A 57 -12.62 -9.69 -17.54
C HIS A 57 -11.24 -9.06 -17.75
N SER A 58 -10.26 -9.43 -16.91
CA SER A 58 -8.90 -8.93 -17.01
C SER A 58 -8.24 -9.35 -18.34
N ARG A 59 -7.37 -8.50 -18.87
CA ARG A 59 -6.61 -8.74 -20.10
C ARG A 59 -5.14 -8.58 -19.81
N GLU A 60 -4.31 -9.40 -20.46
CA GLU A 60 -2.86 -9.33 -20.31
C GLU A 60 -2.33 -7.94 -20.71
N LEU A 61 -1.57 -7.32 -19.79
CA LEU A 61 -0.91 -6.05 -20.06
C LEU A 61 0.40 -6.28 -20.83
N PRO A 62 0.77 -5.42 -21.80
CA PRO A 62 2.12 -5.38 -22.36
C PRO A 62 3.22 -5.41 -21.28
N ALA A 63 4.20 -6.30 -21.43
CA ALA A 63 5.26 -6.53 -20.44
C ALA A 63 5.99 -5.24 -20.00
N ALA A 64 6.22 -4.31 -20.93
CA ALA A 64 6.90 -3.04 -20.66
C ALA A 64 6.10 -2.04 -19.79
N MET A 65 4.78 -2.26 -19.59
CA MET A 65 3.97 -1.35 -18.77
C MET A 65 4.36 -1.39 -17.30
N ARG A 66 4.75 -2.56 -16.77
CA ARG A 66 5.20 -2.70 -15.37
C ARG A 66 6.35 -1.74 -15.08
N ASP A 67 7.41 -1.82 -15.88
CA ASP A 67 8.62 -1.02 -15.68
C ASP A 67 8.33 0.47 -15.87
N ARG A 68 7.51 0.82 -16.85
CA ARG A 68 7.10 2.22 -17.09
C ARG A 68 6.38 2.82 -15.89
N VAL A 69 5.44 2.09 -15.30
CA VAL A 69 4.67 2.56 -14.13
C VAL A 69 5.58 2.67 -12.91
N LEU A 70 6.35 1.62 -12.61
CA LEU A 70 7.26 1.61 -11.46
C LEU A 70 8.28 2.75 -11.53
N ASN A 71 8.92 2.95 -12.69
CA ASN A 71 9.87 4.05 -12.87
C ASN A 71 9.23 5.43 -12.64
N LYS A 72 7.99 5.63 -13.09
CA LYS A 72 7.25 6.88 -12.86
C LYS A 72 6.89 7.10 -11.40
N VAL A 73 6.53 6.06 -10.66
CA VAL A 73 6.23 6.16 -9.22
C VAL A 73 7.52 6.44 -8.45
N LEU A 74 8.60 5.69 -8.74
CA LEU A 74 9.91 5.89 -8.11
C LEU A 74 10.45 7.31 -8.31
N ALA A 75 10.29 7.87 -9.52
CA ALA A 75 10.70 9.24 -9.81
C ALA A 75 9.92 10.30 -9.01
N GLN A 76 8.67 10.02 -8.60
CA GLN A 76 7.85 10.95 -7.81
C GLN A 76 8.16 10.90 -6.31
N ILE A 77 8.67 9.76 -5.82
CA ILE A 77 8.99 9.58 -4.39
C ILE A 77 10.49 9.73 -4.08
N ALA A 78 11.35 9.74 -5.11
CA ALA A 78 12.75 10.07 -4.93
C ALA A 78 12.88 11.53 -4.47
N PRO A 79 13.62 11.81 -3.37
CA PRO A 79 13.91 13.18 -3.01
C PRO A 79 14.63 13.83 -4.19
N ALA A 80 14.21 15.03 -4.58
CA ALA A 80 14.93 15.81 -5.57
C ALA A 80 16.38 15.91 -5.10
N ALA A 81 17.28 15.20 -5.77
CA ALA A 81 18.71 15.33 -5.51
C ALA A 81 19.06 16.76 -5.85
N ALA A 82 19.09 17.62 -4.83
CA ALA A 82 19.71 18.92 -4.94
C ALA A 82 21.13 18.68 -5.46
N PRO A 83 21.61 19.45 -6.44
CA PRO A 83 23.00 19.35 -6.85
C PRO A 83 23.86 19.75 -5.65
N VAL A 84 24.39 18.75 -4.96
CA VAL A 84 25.43 18.94 -3.96
C VAL A 84 26.70 19.26 -4.75
N ASP A 85 26.92 20.56 -4.96
CA ASP A 85 28.21 21.07 -5.39
C ASP A 85 29.17 20.90 -4.21
N VAL A 86 29.76 19.71 -4.09
CA VAL A 86 30.78 19.41 -3.09
C VAL A 86 32.13 19.89 -3.63
N PRO A 87 32.76 20.93 -3.02
CA PRO A 87 34.12 21.27 -3.39
C PRO A 87 35.01 20.10 -2.99
N VAL A 88 35.70 19.53 -3.98
CA VAL A 88 36.70 18.47 -3.77
C VAL A 88 37.89 19.04 -2.98
N VAL A 89 37.80 18.96 -1.65
CA VAL A 89 38.99 19.06 -0.81
C VAL A 89 39.58 17.66 -0.70
N ALA A 90 40.65 17.45 -1.46
CA ALA A 90 41.49 16.27 -1.35
C ALA A 90 42.03 16.17 0.08
N THR A 91 41.67 15.10 0.79
CA THR A 91 42.38 14.69 2.00
C THR A 91 43.01 13.33 1.75
N THR A 92 44.35 13.35 1.69
CA THR A 92 45.20 12.18 1.67
C THR A 92 45.13 11.52 3.04
N GLY A 93 44.49 10.36 3.13
CA GLY A 93 44.48 9.54 4.33
C GLY A 93 43.96 8.14 4.03
N ALA A 94 44.88 7.17 3.95
CA ALA A 94 44.60 5.78 3.66
C ALA A 94 43.59 5.15 4.65
N PRO A 95 42.58 4.39 4.19
CA PRO A 95 41.68 3.68 5.09
C PRO A 95 42.24 2.29 5.44
N ALA A 96 42.40 2.02 6.73
CA ALA A 96 42.50 0.66 7.27
C ALA A 96 41.12 -0.03 7.19
N PRO A 97 41.04 -1.35 6.94
CA PRO A 97 39.76 -2.03 6.76
C PRO A 97 39.04 -2.26 8.10
N SER A 98 37.97 -1.50 8.34
CA SER A 98 37.00 -1.75 9.43
C SER A 98 36.32 -3.11 9.23
N THR A 99 36.70 -4.10 10.06
CA THR A 99 36.25 -5.50 9.97
C THR A 99 35.00 -5.81 10.79
N SER A 100 34.37 -4.81 11.42
CA SER A 100 33.35 -5.06 12.44
C SER A 100 32.01 -5.59 11.92
N LEU A 101 31.66 -5.40 10.64
CA LEU A 101 30.31 -5.76 10.16
C LEU A 101 30.11 -7.26 9.88
N ARG A 102 31.18 -8.04 9.67
CA ARG A 102 31.04 -9.48 9.35
C ARG A 102 30.78 -10.35 10.58
N ALA A 103 31.20 -9.93 11.77
CA ALA A 103 31.04 -10.72 12.99
C ALA A 103 29.57 -10.80 13.46
N ASP A 104 28.80 -9.71 13.26
CA ASP A 104 27.42 -9.63 13.73
C ASP A 104 26.46 -10.50 12.90
N VAL A 105 26.74 -10.69 11.62
CA VAL A 105 25.92 -11.51 10.71
C VAL A 105 26.08 -13.01 11.01
N ASP A 106 27.29 -13.48 11.34
CA ASP A 106 27.54 -14.89 11.68
C ASP A 106 26.89 -15.30 13.02
N ALA A 107 26.74 -14.35 13.96
CA ALA A 107 26.11 -14.61 15.25
C ALA A 107 24.60 -14.91 15.13
N LEU A 108 23.92 -14.30 14.15
CA LEU A 108 22.48 -14.49 13.89
C LEU A 108 22.18 -15.78 13.12
N ALA A 109 23.15 -16.33 12.40
CA ALA A 109 22.98 -17.55 11.59
C ALA A 109 23.07 -18.85 12.39
N ARG A 110 23.42 -18.80 13.68
CA ARG A 110 23.55 -20.00 14.52
C ARG A 110 22.17 -20.45 15.04
N PRO A 111 21.73 -21.68 14.74
CA PRO A 111 20.47 -22.19 15.27
C PRO A 111 20.54 -22.33 16.80
N GLN A 112 19.58 -21.74 17.52
CA GLN A 112 19.45 -21.97 18.96
C GLN A 112 19.00 -23.40 19.23
N ALA A 113 19.71 -24.09 20.13
CA ALA A 113 19.35 -25.42 20.58
C ALA A 113 18.03 -25.40 21.37
N PRO A 114 17.16 -26.43 21.22
CA PRO A 114 15.91 -26.49 21.96
C PRO A 114 16.15 -26.69 23.47
N PRO A 115 15.28 -26.15 24.34
CA PRO A 115 15.40 -26.35 25.78
C PRO A 115 15.13 -27.80 26.17
N SER A 116 15.99 -28.37 27.02
CA SER A 116 15.84 -29.71 27.59
C SER A 116 14.55 -29.82 28.43
N PRO A 117 13.78 -30.91 28.33
CA PRO A 117 12.61 -31.12 29.18
C PRO A 117 13.07 -31.45 30.61
N GLY A 118 12.77 -30.55 31.55
CA GLY A 118 12.94 -30.76 32.98
C GLY A 118 12.01 -31.85 33.49
N CYS A 119 12.61 -32.91 34.02
CA CYS A 119 11.95 -33.96 34.78
C CYS A 119 11.56 -33.40 36.16
N ALA A 120 10.29 -33.50 36.55
CA ALA A 120 9.81 -33.20 37.90
C ALA A 120 9.26 -34.49 38.53
N PRO A 121 9.73 -34.91 39.72
CA PRO A 121 9.02 -35.84 40.59
C PRO A 121 7.95 -35.14 41.43
#